data_AF-A0A8C9UUS8-F1
#
_entry.id   AF-A0A8C9UUS8-F1
#
_cell.length_a   1.000
_cell.length_b   1.000
_cell.length_c   1.000
_cell.angle_alpha   90.00
_cell.angle_beta   90.00
_cell.angle_gamma   90.00
#
_symmetry.space_group_name_H-M   'P 1'
#
loop_
_entity.id
_entity.type
_entity.pdbx_description
1 polymer ?
#
loop_
_entity_poly.entity_id
_entity_poly.type
_entity_poly.pdbx_seq_one_letter_code
_entity_poly.pdbx_strand_id
1 'polypeptide(L)'
;MKPLLLLLVFLLCPRTEAGKIIGGQEAVPHSHPYMAFLQIKTQTTTEQCGGFLVREDFVLTAAHCWGRTITVILGAHDIDEQETTQQVIPIRRAIPHPNFKRKPFNDIMLLQLENKAKLTAEVSLLKLPSRNSQVAPGMVCTLAGWGLIGQNISTTKLHEVQLEIQSDEECLSRFKSIYDSTTQICVGNPKEKKNFSFK
;
A
#
# COMPACT_ATOMS: atom_id res chain seq x y z
N MET A 1 32.85 38.81 -21.63
CA MET A 1 32.39 38.31 -20.31
C MET A 1 30.89 38.05 -20.42
N LYS A 2 30.47 36.80 -20.55
CA LYS A 2 29.05 36.39 -20.68
C LYS A 2 28.54 35.99 -19.29
N PRO A 3 27.42 36.53 -18.79
CA PRO A 3 26.83 36.03 -17.56
C PRO A 3 26.12 34.70 -17.87
N LEU A 4 26.54 33.65 -17.17
CA LEU A 4 25.94 32.32 -17.28
C LEU A 4 24.62 32.34 -16.50
N LEU A 5 23.52 32.33 -17.25
CA LEU A 5 22.16 32.19 -16.73
C LEU A 5 22.01 30.78 -16.14
N LEU A 6 22.10 30.63 -14.82
CA LEU A 6 21.79 29.38 -14.13
C LEU A 6 20.29 29.12 -14.22
N LEU A 7 19.91 28.25 -15.16
CA LEU A 7 18.60 27.61 -15.21
C LEU A 7 18.36 26.90 -13.88
N LEU A 8 17.43 27.45 -13.08
CA LEU A 8 16.77 26.76 -11.98
C LEU A 8 16.07 25.51 -12.55
N VAL A 9 16.77 24.39 -12.49
CA VAL A 9 16.15 23.07 -12.63
C VAL A 9 15.22 22.93 -11.44
N PHE A 10 13.91 23.11 -11.69
CA PHE A 10 12.87 22.72 -10.76
C PHE A 10 13.02 21.23 -10.47
N LEU A 11 13.63 20.91 -9.33
CA LEU A 11 13.52 19.61 -8.67
C LEU A 11 12.08 19.44 -8.19
N LEU A 12 11.16 19.12 -9.10
CA LEU A 12 9.87 18.54 -8.75
C LEU A 12 10.11 17.07 -8.42
N CYS A 13 10.44 16.81 -7.16
CA CYS A 13 10.24 15.48 -6.58
C CYS A 13 8.73 15.16 -6.61
N PRO A 14 8.36 13.89 -6.78
CA PRO A 14 7.34 13.45 -7.71
C PRO A 14 5.92 13.71 -7.20
N ARG A 15 4.97 13.79 -8.14
CA ARG A 15 3.56 13.52 -7.82
C ARG A 15 3.52 12.21 -7.04
N THR A 16 2.90 12.22 -5.87
CA THR A 16 2.49 11.03 -5.13
C THR A 16 1.62 10.17 -6.06
N GLU A 17 2.23 9.29 -6.86
CA GLU A 17 1.53 8.39 -7.76
C GLU A 17 0.69 7.44 -6.92
N ALA A 18 -0.63 7.57 -6.95
CA ALA A 18 -1.54 6.66 -6.27
C ALA A 18 -1.17 5.21 -6.58
N GLY A 19 -1.34 4.32 -5.58
CA GLY A 19 -1.08 2.90 -5.78
C GLY A 19 -1.85 2.42 -7.01
N LYS A 20 -1.27 1.54 -7.82
CA LYS A 20 -1.84 1.14 -9.12
C LYS A 20 -2.35 -0.30 -9.01
N ILE A 21 -3.44 -0.64 -9.69
CA ILE A 21 -4.01 -2.00 -9.83
C ILE A 21 -4.42 -2.16 -11.30
N ILE A 22 -3.44 -1.99 -12.20
CA ILE A 22 -3.69 -1.98 -13.65
C ILE A 22 -3.80 -3.42 -14.14
N GLY A 23 -4.84 -3.69 -14.93
CA GLY A 23 -5.13 -5.03 -15.46
C GLY A 23 -5.72 -5.99 -14.43
N GLY A 24 -6.22 -5.45 -13.31
CA GLY A 24 -7.02 -6.18 -12.33
C GLY A 24 -8.52 -6.19 -12.66
N GLN A 25 -9.31 -6.66 -11.70
CA GLN A 25 -10.77 -6.71 -11.73
C GLN A 25 -11.33 -6.19 -10.40
N GLU A 26 -12.61 -5.80 -10.38
CA GLU A 26 -13.31 -5.55 -9.12
C GLU A 26 -13.28 -6.83 -8.27
N ALA A 27 -12.87 -6.71 -7.01
CA ALA A 27 -12.90 -7.83 -6.08
C ALA A 27 -14.35 -8.19 -5.76
N VAL A 28 -14.62 -9.46 -5.45
CA VAL A 28 -15.93 -9.83 -4.90
C VAL A 28 -16.12 -9.06 -3.58
N PRO A 29 -17.26 -8.39 -3.34
CA PRO A 29 -17.46 -7.62 -2.12
C PRO A 29 -17.10 -8.40 -0.87
N HIS A 30 -16.25 -7.79 -0.03
CA HIS A 30 -15.77 -8.34 1.24
C HIS A 30 -14.96 -9.66 1.13
N SER A 31 -14.45 -10.05 -0.04
CA SER A 31 -13.59 -11.24 -0.21
C SER A 31 -12.21 -11.12 0.47
N HIS A 32 -11.77 -9.89 0.77
CA HIS A 32 -10.52 -9.60 1.49
C HIS A 32 -10.82 -8.90 2.82
N PRO A 33 -11.41 -9.61 3.80
CA PRO A 33 -11.91 -9.02 5.06
C PRO A 33 -10.81 -8.42 5.96
N TYR A 34 -9.54 -8.63 5.62
CA TYR A 34 -8.40 -8.05 6.31
C TYR A 34 -7.94 -6.70 5.74
N MET A 35 -8.50 -6.27 4.61
CA MET A 35 -8.10 -5.00 3.97
C MET A 35 -8.50 -3.82 4.84
N ALA A 36 -7.55 -2.90 4.99
CA ALA A 36 -7.76 -1.63 5.68
C ALA A 36 -7.55 -0.49 4.69
N PHE A 37 -8.55 0.37 4.56
CA PHE A 37 -8.39 1.64 3.87
C PHE A 37 -7.91 2.70 4.86
N LEU A 38 -6.86 3.43 4.50
CA LEU A 38 -6.27 4.46 5.36
C LEU A 38 -6.57 5.83 4.77
N GLN A 39 -7.34 6.63 5.51
CA GLN A 39 -7.53 8.04 5.21
C GLN A 39 -6.54 8.88 6.02
N ILE A 40 -5.61 9.52 5.33
CA ILE A 40 -4.47 10.22 5.93
C ILE A 40 -4.61 11.72 5.67
N LYS A 41 -4.84 12.53 6.71
CA LYS A 41 -4.85 13.99 6.56
C LYS A 41 -3.45 14.54 6.76
N THR A 42 -2.93 15.24 5.76
CA THR A 42 -1.67 16.00 5.85
C THR A 42 -1.97 17.47 6.20
N GLN A 43 -1.00 18.38 6.03
CA GLN A 43 -1.26 19.80 6.22
C GLN A 43 -2.13 20.41 5.11
N THR A 44 -2.03 19.88 3.89
CA THR A 44 -2.57 20.50 2.68
C THR A 44 -3.47 19.56 1.87
N THR A 45 -3.40 18.26 2.12
CA THR A 45 -4.10 17.23 1.32
C THR A 45 -4.67 16.14 2.21
N THR A 46 -5.60 15.38 1.65
CA THR A 46 -5.95 14.05 2.16
C THR A 46 -5.36 13.02 1.21
N GLU A 47 -4.56 12.13 1.77
CA GLU A 47 -3.94 11.01 1.06
C GLU A 47 -4.62 9.71 1.47
N GLN A 48 -4.45 8.71 0.61
CA GLN A 48 -5.03 7.38 0.77
C GLN A 48 -3.91 6.35 0.68
N CYS A 49 -3.95 5.37 1.58
CA CYS A 49 -3.05 4.21 1.60
C CYS A 49 -3.84 2.93 1.85
N GLY A 50 -3.20 1.80 1.57
CA GLY A 50 -3.69 0.49 1.97
C GLY A 50 -3.06 0.00 3.28
N GLY A 51 -3.68 -1.00 3.90
CA GLY A 51 -3.14 -1.70 5.05
C GLY A 51 -3.83 -3.04 5.26
N PHE A 52 -3.37 -3.77 6.28
CA PHE A 52 -3.88 -5.08 6.63
C PHE A 52 -4.14 -5.16 8.14
N LEU A 53 -5.35 -5.57 8.54
CA LEU A 53 -5.65 -5.86 9.93
C LEU A 53 -4.94 -7.15 10.34
N VAL A 54 -3.95 -7.06 11.23
CA VAL A 54 -3.13 -8.21 11.66
C VAL A 54 -3.42 -8.61 13.11
N ARG A 55 -4.07 -7.72 13.86
CA ARG A 55 -4.64 -7.95 15.18
C ARG A 55 -5.82 -6.99 15.37
N GLU A 56 -6.74 -7.27 16.29
CA GLU A 56 -7.92 -6.42 16.53
C GLU A 56 -7.57 -4.95 16.80
N ASP A 57 -6.40 -4.66 17.37
CA ASP A 57 -5.90 -3.33 17.69
C ASP A 57 -4.72 -2.88 16.81
N PHE A 58 -4.34 -3.65 15.78
CA PHE A 58 -3.18 -3.34 14.93
C PHE A 58 -3.43 -3.55 13.43
N VAL A 59 -3.14 -2.49 12.67
CA VAL A 59 -3.04 -2.51 11.22
C VAL A 59 -1.59 -2.40 10.79
N LEU A 60 -1.18 -3.26 9.85
CA LEU A 60 0.11 -3.22 9.17
C LEU A 60 0.00 -2.40 7.88
N THR A 61 0.93 -1.49 7.63
CA THR A 61 0.97 -0.65 6.42
C THR A 61 2.41 -0.24 6.10
N ALA A 62 2.61 0.55 5.04
CA ALA A 62 3.90 1.15 4.71
C ALA A 62 4.23 2.31 5.67
N ALA A 63 5.50 2.53 5.97
CA ALA A 63 5.92 3.61 6.85
C ALA A 63 5.80 5.00 6.21
N HIS A 64 5.81 5.07 4.88
CA HIS A 64 5.57 6.33 4.18
C HIS A 64 4.11 6.79 4.24
N CYS A 65 3.17 5.91 4.64
CA CYS A 65 1.75 6.23 4.86
C CYS A 65 1.52 7.02 6.15
N TRP A 66 2.03 8.24 6.19
CA TRP A 66 2.07 9.08 7.38
C TRP A 66 1.39 10.43 7.16
N GLY A 67 0.70 10.93 8.20
CA GLY A 67 0.09 12.25 8.20
C GLY A 67 -0.13 12.79 9.60
N ARG A 68 -0.87 13.91 9.70
CA ARG A 68 -1.27 14.51 10.98
C ARG A 68 -2.28 13.65 11.72
N THR A 69 -3.24 13.11 10.98
CA THR A 69 -4.24 12.18 11.50
C THR A 69 -4.41 11.04 10.52
N ILE A 70 -4.59 9.83 11.04
CA ILE A 70 -4.86 8.64 10.23
C ILE A 70 -6.14 8.00 10.78
N THR A 71 -7.10 7.78 9.90
CA THR A 71 -8.31 7.02 10.17
C THR A 71 -8.27 5.73 9.39
N VAL A 72 -8.52 4.61 10.07
CA VAL A 72 -8.62 3.29 9.47
C VAL A 72 -10.10 2.98 9.20
N ILE A 73 -10.40 2.52 7.99
CA ILE A 73 -11.72 2.00 7.62
C ILE A 73 -11.56 0.52 7.27
N LEU A 74 -12.23 -0.34 8.02
CA LEU A 74 -12.26 -1.79 7.84
C LEU A 74 -13.63 -2.23 7.31
N GLY A 75 -13.70 -3.39 6.64
CA GLY A 75 -14.97 -3.96 6.18
C GLY A 75 -15.60 -3.22 5.00
N ALA A 76 -14.84 -2.34 4.34
CA ALA A 76 -15.28 -1.59 3.17
C ALA A 76 -15.13 -2.41 1.89
N HIS A 77 -16.06 -2.30 0.95
CA HIS A 77 -15.86 -2.62 -0.46
C HIS A 77 -15.82 -1.34 -1.29
N ASP A 78 -16.85 -0.51 -1.19
CA ASP A 78 -16.91 0.83 -1.80
C ASP A 78 -16.64 1.92 -0.75
N ILE A 79 -15.54 2.68 -0.91
CA ILE A 79 -15.11 3.69 0.08
C ILE A 79 -15.88 5.00 0.01
N ASP A 80 -16.68 5.22 -1.05
CA ASP A 80 -17.54 6.40 -1.18
C ASP A 80 -18.95 6.14 -0.61
N GLU A 81 -19.30 4.87 -0.37
CA GLU A 81 -20.57 4.46 0.21
C GLU A 81 -20.47 4.23 1.72
N GLN A 82 -21.56 4.51 2.44
CA GLN A 82 -21.67 4.22 3.86
C GLN A 82 -22.22 2.80 4.07
N GLU A 83 -21.36 1.80 3.91
CA GLU A 83 -21.73 0.40 4.09
C GLU A 83 -21.90 0.06 5.57
N THR A 84 -22.91 -0.74 5.91
CA THR A 84 -23.20 -1.14 7.30
C THR A 84 -22.11 -2.02 7.93
N THR A 85 -21.26 -2.62 7.10
CA THR A 85 -20.12 -3.47 7.46
C THR A 85 -18.90 -2.66 7.89
N GLN A 86 -18.86 -1.36 7.56
CA GLN A 86 -17.69 -0.53 7.78
C GLN A 86 -17.46 -0.24 9.28
N GLN A 87 -16.19 -0.28 9.66
CA GLN A 87 -15.72 0.17 10.97
C GLN A 87 -14.68 1.27 10.78
N VAL A 88 -15.05 2.49 11.18
CA VAL A 88 -14.20 3.68 11.09
C VAL A 88 -13.53 3.91 12.44
N ILE A 89 -12.21 3.72 12.50
CA ILE A 89 -11.44 3.70 13.75
C ILE A 89 -10.21 4.62 13.61
N PRO A 90 -10.13 5.73 14.37
CA PRO A 90 -8.91 6.52 14.44
C PRO A 90 -7.75 5.72 15.05
N ILE A 91 -6.52 6.10 14.72
CA ILE A 91 -5.33 5.50 15.35
C ILE A 91 -4.99 6.19 16.67
N ARG A 92 -4.56 5.40 17.65
CA ARG A 92 -3.96 5.90 18.89
C ARG A 92 -2.55 6.40 18.66
N ARG A 93 -1.76 5.64 17.89
CA ARG A 93 -0.39 5.99 17.51
C ARG A 93 0.08 5.17 16.31
N ALA A 94 1.03 5.74 15.60
CA ALA A 94 1.74 5.11 14.51
C ALA A 94 3.16 4.74 14.95
N ILE A 95 3.61 3.55 14.58
CA ILE A 95 4.86 2.92 15.04
C ILE A 95 5.65 2.48 13.79
N PRO A 96 6.34 3.40 13.11
CA PRO A 96 7.16 3.07 11.95
C PRO A 96 8.38 2.27 12.38
N HIS A 97 8.94 1.49 11.46
CA HIS A 97 10.20 0.80 11.69
C HIS A 97 11.30 1.82 12.10
N PRO A 98 12.10 1.56 13.15
CA PRO A 98 13.07 2.53 13.67
C PRO A 98 14.15 2.94 12.66
N ASN A 99 14.43 2.05 11.70
CA ASN A 99 15.40 2.30 10.62
C ASN A 99 14.78 2.88 9.34
N PHE A 100 13.48 3.20 9.32
CA PHE A 100 12.88 3.89 8.19
C PHE A 100 13.40 5.33 8.10
N LYS A 101 13.98 5.70 6.96
CA LYS A 101 14.60 7.03 6.72
C LYS A 101 14.03 7.74 5.49
N ARG A 102 12.76 7.49 5.15
CA ARG A 102 12.10 8.02 3.92
C ARG A 102 12.80 7.59 2.61
N LYS A 103 13.57 6.51 2.68
CA LYS A 103 14.11 5.74 1.56
C LYS A 103 13.28 4.45 1.45
N PRO A 104 13.31 3.70 0.34
CA PRO A 104 12.44 2.52 0.15
C PRO A 104 12.77 1.32 1.06
N PHE A 105 13.66 1.52 2.04
CA PHE A 105 14.10 0.49 2.96
C PHE A 105 13.34 0.56 4.27
N ASN A 106 12.99 -0.62 4.81
CA ASN A 106 12.23 -0.75 6.05
C ASN A 106 10.92 0.06 6.02
N ASP A 107 10.28 0.11 4.86
CA ASP A 107 9.04 0.86 4.64
C ASP A 107 7.84 0.10 5.21
N ILE A 108 7.83 -0.07 6.53
CA ILE A 108 6.86 -0.86 7.27
C ILE A 108 6.49 -0.16 8.58
N MET A 109 5.21 -0.15 8.89
CA MET A 109 4.67 0.53 10.05
C MET A 109 3.47 -0.22 10.63
N LEU A 110 3.41 -0.21 11.96
CA LEU A 110 2.24 -0.65 12.71
C LEU A 110 1.42 0.55 13.15
N LEU A 111 0.13 0.52 12.90
CA LEU A 111 -0.85 1.47 13.41
C LEU A 111 -1.60 0.83 14.57
N GLN A 112 -1.44 1.38 15.78
CA GLN A 112 -2.25 0.97 16.92
C GLN A 112 -3.58 1.72 16.87
N LEU A 113 -4.69 0.99 16.84
CA LEU A 113 -6.03 1.57 16.81
C LEU A 113 -6.43 2.17 18.17
N GLU A 114 -7.27 3.20 18.20
CA GLU A 114 -7.83 3.74 19.45
C GLU A 114 -8.75 2.73 20.14
N ASN A 115 -9.53 2.00 19.36
CA ASN A 115 -10.42 0.94 19.81
C ASN A 115 -10.14 -0.34 19.03
N LYS A 116 -10.37 -1.49 19.65
CA LYS A 116 -10.31 -2.78 18.96
C LYS A 116 -11.38 -2.86 17.88
N ALA A 117 -11.00 -3.33 16.70
CA ALA A 117 -11.91 -3.77 15.65
C ALA A 117 -12.75 -4.95 16.14
N LYS A 118 -14.03 -4.97 15.77
CA LYS A 118 -14.91 -6.12 15.98
C LYS A 118 -14.74 -7.07 14.81
N LEU A 119 -14.39 -8.32 15.07
CA LEU A 119 -14.27 -9.31 14.01
C LEU A 119 -15.68 -9.72 13.53
N THR A 120 -15.89 -9.70 12.21
CA THR A 120 -17.13 -10.10 11.52
C THR A 120 -16.79 -10.97 10.31
N ALA A 121 -17.76 -11.29 9.45
CA ALA A 121 -17.47 -11.96 8.18
C ALA A 121 -16.67 -11.06 7.23
N GLU A 122 -16.87 -9.74 7.32
CA GLU A 122 -16.28 -8.71 6.47
C GLU A 122 -15.04 -8.05 7.10
N VAL A 123 -14.78 -8.31 8.38
CA VAL A 123 -13.61 -7.81 9.11
C VAL A 123 -12.90 -8.97 9.81
N SER A 124 -11.76 -9.39 9.30
CA SER A 124 -10.97 -10.49 9.88
C SER A 124 -9.47 -10.22 9.82
N LEU A 125 -8.70 -11.04 10.53
CA LEU A 125 -7.25 -10.86 10.65
C LEU A 125 -6.52 -11.54 9.49
N LEU A 126 -5.54 -10.84 8.90
CA LEU A 126 -4.56 -11.45 8.02
C LEU A 126 -3.54 -12.22 8.87
N LYS A 127 -3.38 -13.52 8.57
CA LYS A 127 -2.34 -14.33 9.19
C LYS A 127 -0.97 -13.92 8.66
N LEU A 128 -0.09 -13.49 9.56
CA LEU A 128 1.29 -13.18 9.21
C LEU A 128 2.07 -14.45 8.82
N PRO A 129 3.02 -14.34 7.87
CA PRO A 129 3.88 -15.45 7.49
C PRO A 129 4.73 -15.93 8.67
N SER A 130 5.13 -17.19 8.63
CA SER A 130 6.12 -17.71 9.58
C SER A 130 7.50 -17.14 9.26
N ARG A 131 8.41 -17.12 10.24
CA ARG A 131 9.77 -16.58 10.07
C ARG A 131 10.52 -17.16 8.86
N ASN A 132 10.28 -18.42 8.53
CA ASN A 132 10.99 -19.14 7.46
C ASN A 132 10.14 -19.29 6.19
N SER A 133 8.99 -18.60 6.12
CA SER A 133 8.18 -18.59 4.89
C SER A 133 8.95 -17.83 3.81
N GLN A 134 9.09 -18.46 2.64
CA GLN A 134 9.73 -17.88 1.47
C GLN A 134 8.74 -17.88 0.30
N VAL A 135 8.85 -16.87 -0.54
CA VAL A 135 8.21 -16.84 -1.86
C VAL A 135 9.28 -17.13 -2.91
N ALA A 136 8.90 -17.80 -3.98
CA ALA A 136 9.79 -18.17 -5.07
C ALA A 136 9.35 -17.49 -6.38
N PRO A 137 10.28 -17.15 -7.28
CA PRO A 137 9.94 -16.69 -8.62
C PRO A 137 8.99 -17.66 -9.33
N GLY A 138 8.02 -17.13 -10.07
CA GLY A 138 6.95 -17.92 -10.72
C GLY A 138 5.71 -18.16 -9.86
N MET A 139 5.79 -17.94 -8.53
CA MET A 139 4.58 -17.96 -7.70
C MET A 139 3.66 -16.80 -8.07
N VAL A 140 2.36 -17.03 -8.09
CA VAL A 140 1.35 -15.99 -8.32
C VAL A 140 0.77 -15.55 -6.98
N CYS A 141 0.72 -14.24 -6.76
CA CYS A 141 0.11 -13.62 -5.59
C CYS A 141 -1.00 -12.66 -6.01
N THR A 142 -2.04 -12.57 -5.20
CA THR A 142 -3.11 -11.59 -5.36
C THR A 142 -2.80 -10.34 -4.55
N LEU A 143 -2.94 -9.19 -5.18
CA LEU A 143 -2.79 -7.88 -4.56
C LEU A 143 -4.11 -7.14 -4.69
N ALA A 144 -4.56 -6.49 -3.62
CA ALA A 144 -5.84 -5.78 -3.59
C ALA A 144 -5.69 -4.37 -3.03
N GLY A 145 -6.60 -3.47 -3.42
CA GLY A 145 -6.65 -2.11 -2.91
C GLY A 145 -7.61 -1.20 -3.68
N TRP A 146 -7.62 0.08 -3.29
CA TRP A 146 -8.44 1.15 -3.88
C TRP A 146 -7.60 2.14 -4.70
N GLY A 147 -6.54 1.61 -5.31
CA GLY A 147 -5.60 2.39 -6.13
C GLY A 147 -6.16 2.76 -7.51
N LEU A 148 -5.36 3.43 -8.33
CA LEU A 148 -5.65 3.66 -9.73
C LEU A 148 -5.70 2.35 -10.51
N ILE A 149 -6.80 2.09 -11.21
CA ILE A 149 -6.98 0.89 -12.05
C ILE A 149 -6.50 1.08 -13.50
N GLY A 150 -6.06 2.30 -13.83
CA GLY A 150 -5.56 2.68 -15.16
C GLY A 150 -4.77 3.98 -15.10
N GLN A 151 -4.35 4.47 -16.26
CA GLN A 151 -3.66 5.76 -16.33
C GLN A 151 -4.63 6.89 -15.94
N ASN A 152 -4.50 7.40 -14.72
CA ASN A 152 -5.39 8.40 -14.11
C ASN A 152 -6.86 7.95 -13.96
N ILE A 153 -7.12 6.64 -13.92
CA ILE A 153 -8.46 6.09 -13.65
C ILE A 153 -8.50 5.65 -12.18
N SER A 154 -9.27 6.36 -11.36
CA SER A 154 -9.54 5.99 -9.96
C SER A 154 -10.74 5.06 -9.84
N THR A 155 -10.78 4.29 -8.78
CA THR A 155 -11.93 3.48 -8.35
C THR A 155 -12.24 3.77 -6.89
N THR A 156 -13.52 3.68 -6.53
CA THR A 156 -13.97 3.70 -5.13
C THR A 156 -14.16 2.29 -4.58
N LYS A 157 -14.22 1.30 -5.47
CA LYS A 157 -14.41 -0.12 -5.12
C LYS A 157 -13.10 -0.87 -5.06
N LEU A 158 -13.03 -1.83 -4.14
CA LEU A 158 -11.86 -2.69 -3.97
C LEU A 158 -11.62 -3.45 -5.28
N HIS A 159 -10.40 -3.33 -5.80
CA HIS A 159 -9.94 -4.10 -6.95
C HIS A 159 -8.83 -5.05 -6.53
N GLU A 160 -8.68 -6.13 -7.29
CA GLU A 160 -7.62 -7.11 -7.14
C GLU A 160 -6.91 -7.39 -8.46
N VAL A 161 -5.64 -7.77 -8.38
CA VAL A 161 -4.83 -8.20 -9.52
C VAL A 161 -3.92 -9.35 -9.10
N GLN A 162 -3.77 -10.32 -10.00
CA GLN A 162 -2.79 -11.39 -9.85
C GLN A 162 -1.48 -10.99 -10.50
N LEU A 163 -0.40 -11.01 -9.72
CA LEU A 163 0.97 -10.78 -10.19
C LEU A 163 1.89 -11.95 -9.85
N GLU A 164 2.86 -12.16 -10.71
CA GLU A 164 3.90 -13.17 -10.53
C GLU A 164 5.08 -12.60 -9.76
N ILE A 165 5.57 -13.33 -8.76
CA ILE A 165 6.84 -13.08 -8.09
C ILE A 165 7.96 -13.21 -9.12
N GLN A 166 8.80 -12.20 -9.22
CA GLN A 166 9.95 -12.17 -10.11
C GLN A 166 11.23 -12.50 -9.35
N SER A 167 12.30 -12.81 -10.08
CA SER A 167 13.61 -12.98 -9.47
C SER A 167 14.17 -11.65 -8.97
N ASP A 168 15.04 -11.71 -7.97
CA ASP A 168 15.68 -10.51 -7.42
C ASP A 168 16.52 -9.78 -8.46
N GLU A 169 17.12 -10.51 -9.41
CA GLU A 169 17.92 -9.95 -10.50
C GLU A 169 17.09 -9.00 -11.37
N GLU A 170 15.81 -9.29 -11.58
CA GLU A 170 14.91 -8.41 -12.35
C GLU A 170 14.80 -7.05 -11.67
N CYS A 171 14.50 -7.01 -10.37
CA CYS A 171 14.42 -5.76 -9.61
C CYS A 171 15.80 -5.10 -9.44
N LEU A 172 16.87 -5.86 -9.20
CA LEU A 172 18.23 -5.32 -9.08
C LEU A 172 18.69 -4.64 -10.38
N SER A 173 18.37 -5.22 -11.54
CA SER A 173 18.74 -4.64 -12.84
C SER A 173 18.05 -3.29 -13.09
N ARG A 174 16.79 -3.15 -12.65
CA ARG A 174 15.94 -1.97 -12.86
C ARG A 174 16.12 -0.89 -11.81
N PHE A 175 16.18 -1.29 -10.54
CA PHE A 175 16.15 -0.42 -9.38
C PHE A 175 17.54 -0.27 -8.72
N LYS A 176 18.53 -1.09 -9.06
CA LYS A 176 19.92 -0.96 -8.59
C LYS A 176 19.98 -0.80 -7.06
N SER A 177 20.56 0.31 -6.58
CA SER A 177 20.82 0.57 -5.16
C SER A 177 19.59 0.97 -4.34
N ILE A 178 18.39 0.94 -4.90
CA ILE A 178 17.13 1.21 -4.18
C ILE A 178 16.26 -0.05 -3.99
N TYR A 179 16.80 -1.23 -4.33
CA TYR A 179 16.21 -2.54 -4.03
C TYR A 179 17.16 -3.38 -3.17
N ASP A 180 16.63 -4.03 -2.14
CA ASP A 180 17.33 -4.94 -1.24
C ASP A 180 16.50 -6.23 -1.09
N SER A 181 17.00 -7.32 -1.67
CA SER A 181 16.33 -8.63 -1.66
C SER A 181 16.18 -9.25 -0.27
N THR A 182 16.88 -8.73 0.74
CA THR A 182 16.73 -9.22 2.12
C THR A 182 15.51 -8.64 2.84
N THR A 183 14.96 -7.52 2.34
CA THR A 183 13.83 -6.80 2.96
C THR A 183 12.70 -6.45 2.01
N GLN A 184 12.85 -6.74 0.72
CA GLN A 184 11.88 -6.44 -0.34
C GLN A 184 11.67 -7.68 -1.23
N ILE A 185 10.54 -7.71 -1.92
CA ILE A 185 10.16 -8.79 -2.84
C ILE A 185 9.89 -8.17 -4.21
N CYS A 186 10.43 -8.77 -5.27
CA CYS A 186 10.17 -8.36 -6.64
C CYS A 186 8.88 -8.98 -7.16
N VAL A 187 7.92 -8.15 -7.60
CA VAL A 187 6.59 -8.62 -8.05
C VAL A 187 6.16 -7.87 -9.31
N GLY A 188 5.56 -8.60 -10.26
CA GLY A 188 5.00 -8.06 -11.49
C GLY A 188 5.90 -8.31 -12.69
N ASN A 189 5.40 -9.14 -13.61
CA ASN A 189 6.10 -9.48 -14.84
C ASN A 189 6.14 -8.26 -15.79
N PRO A 190 7.32 -7.73 -16.16
CA PRO A 190 7.44 -6.55 -17.01
C PRO A 190 6.84 -6.72 -18.42
N LYS A 191 6.65 -7.97 -18.87
CA LYS A 191 6.06 -8.30 -20.17
C LYS A 191 4.54 -8.25 -20.14
N GLU A 192 3.93 -8.33 -18.96
CA GLU A 192 2.49 -8.18 -18.79
C GLU A 192 2.12 -6.70 -18.68
N LYS A 193 0.96 -6.33 -19.26
CA LYS A 193 0.37 -4.99 -19.06
C LYS A 193 -0.35 -4.89 -17.71
N LYS A 194 0.21 -5.49 -16.67
CA LYS A 194 -0.29 -5.39 -15.30
C LYS A 194 0.74 -4.66 -14.46
N ASN A 195 0.27 -3.76 -13.60
CA ASN A 195 1.17 -3.01 -12.74
C ASN A 195 0.51 -2.77 -11.40
N PHE A 196 1.28 -3.02 -10.35
CA PHE A 196 0.89 -2.71 -8.99
C PHE A 196 1.96 -1.87 -8.30
N SER A 197 1.51 -0.82 -7.62
CA SER A 197 2.35 -0.04 -6.72
C SER A 197 1.61 0.10 -5.40
N PHE A 198 2.27 -0.20 -4.30
CA PHE A 198 1.79 0.27 -2.99
C PHE A 198 2.14 1.75 -2.87
N LYS A 199 1.18 2.58 -2.48
CA LYS A 199 1.48 3.69 -1.58
C LYS A 199 1.28 3.10 -0.19
#